data_AF-A0A5J5B8P1-F1
#
_entry.id   AF-A0A5J5B8P1-F1
#
_cell.length_a   1.000
_cell.length_b   1.000
_cell.length_c   1.000
_cell.angle_alpha   90.00
_cell.angle_beta   90.00
_cell.angle_gamma   90.00
#
_symmetry.space_group_name_H-M   'P 1'
#
loop_
_entity.id
_entity.type
_entity.pdbx_description
1 polymer ?
#
loop_
_entity_poly.entity_id
_entity_poly.type
_entity_poly.pdbx_seq_one_letter_code
_entity_poly.pdbx_strand_id
1 'polypeptide(L)'
;MLGAYGAQIPPLSSGSNRRLVYKKGSPESYSKDEGKSTQVVTDIVEMEKLTDYTCDPEYMMVWRKLMENQNAFNEVMNNNYNPSNILMEGFGEIDVGHLRPYPNVRAEAFDMKMRITAYWKIVLKRLVDCMALHLLFSIQMLVNKDMERRLGMRSWVVEVVVLSRCWKNHHQLLVSARD
;
A
#
# COMPACT_ATOMS: atom_id res chain seq x y z
N MET A 1 -42.00 17.27 -63.79
CA MET A 1 -42.08 16.32 -62.68
C MET A 1 -41.12 16.83 -61.61
N LEU A 2 -41.57 17.63 -60.62
CA LEU A 2 -42.19 17.21 -59.36
C LEU A 2 -41.38 16.13 -58.61
N GLY A 3 -40.92 16.46 -57.41
CA GLY A 3 -40.29 15.51 -56.48
C GLY A 3 -39.57 16.16 -55.31
N ALA A 4 -40.30 16.88 -54.46
CA ALA A 4 -39.83 17.36 -53.16
C ALA A 4 -39.77 16.21 -52.13
N TYR A 5 -38.68 16.14 -51.36
CA TYR A 5 -38.61 15.44 -50.07
C TYR A 5 -37.74 16.33 -49.18
N GLY A 6 -38.23 17.06 -48.17
CA GLY A 6 -39.28 16.73 -47.22
C GLY A 6 -38.62 16.27 -45.93
N ALA A 7 -38.21 17.22 -45.08
CA ALA A 7 -37.61 16.96 -43.78
C ALA A 7 -38.63 16.26 -42.89
N GLN A 8 -38.46 14.95 -42.69
CA GLN A 8 -39.28 14.18 -41.76
C GLN A 8 -38.70 14.36 -40.35
N ILE A 9 -39.31 15.24 -39.55
CA ILE A 9 -39.11 15.28 -38.11
C ILE A 9 -39.78 14.02 -37.53
N PRO A 10 -39.06 13.10 -36.86
CA PRO A 10 -39.69 11.97 -36.20
C PRO A 10 -40.44 12.45 -34.94
N PRO A 11 -41.59 11.84 -34.61
CA PRO A 11 -42.41 12.26 -33.48
C PRO A 11 -41.71 11.96 -32.16
N LEU A 12 -41.87 12.88 -31.20
CA LEU A 12 -41.50 12.72 -29.80
C LEU A 12 -42.34 11.60 -29.17
N SER A 13 -41.87 10.36 -29.22
CA SER A 13 -42.43 9.27 -28.42
C SER A 13 -41.86 9.33 -27.00
N SER A 14 -42.70 9.84 -26.10
CA SER A 14 -42.76 9.53 -24.67
C SER A 14 -42.28 8.11 -24.35
N GLY A 15 -41.31 8.00 -23.43
CA GLY A 15 -40.79 6.72 -22.95
C GLY A 15 -39.29 6.76 -22.72
N SER A 16 -38.85 7.48 -21.68
CA SER A 16 -37.44 7.56 -21.28
C SER A 16 -36.98 6.22 -20.68
N ASN A 17 -36.69 5.24 -21.53
CA ASN A 17 -35.92 4.05 -21.13
C ASN A 17 -34.45 4.28 -21.50
N ARG A 18 -33.77 5.14 -20.74
CA ARG A 18 -32.31 5.29 -20.83
C ARG A 18 -31.65 4.04 -20.28
N ARG A 19 -31.52 3.02 -21.12
CA ARG A 19 -30.61 1.89 -20.89
C ARG A 19 -29.19 2.47 -20.79
N LEU A 20 -28.63 2.50 -19.58
CA LEU A 20 -27.24 2.87 -19.33
C LEU A 20 -26.35 1.85 -20.05
N VAL A 21 -25.90 2.19 -21.26
CA VAL A 21 -24.88 1.41 -21.94
C VAL A 21 -23.55 1.77 -21.29
N TYR A 22 -23.09 0.92 -20.38
CA TYR A 22 -21.71 0.98 -19.89
C TYR A 22 -20.79 0.72 -21.09
N LYS A 23 -20.18 1.77 -21.64
CA LYS A 23 -19.08 1.58 -22.60
C LYS A 23 -17.92 0.95 -21.86
N LYS A 24 -17.59 -0.30 -22.21
CA LYS A 24 -16.33 -0.94 -21.80
C LYS A 24 -15.18 -0.03 -22.26
N GLY A 25 -14.27 0.31 -21.33
CA GLY A 25 -13.13 1.19 -21.63
C GLY A 25 -12.25 0.63 -22.75
N SER A 26 -11.63 1.53 -23.53
CA SER A 26 -10.70 1.14 -24.61
C SER A 26 -9.44 0.49 -24.00
N PRO A 27 -8.94 -0.64 -24.55
CA PRO A 27 -7.73 -1.30 -24.04
C PRO A 27 -6.46 -0.42 -24.12
N GLU A 28 -6.46 0.57 -25.01
CA GLU A 28 -5.33 1.50 -25.18
C GLU A 28 -5.20 2.53 -24.05
N SER A 29 -6.31 2.91 -23.38
CA SER A 29 -6.23 3.73 -22.17
C SER A 29 -5.78 2.93 -20.95
N TYR A 30 -6.07 1.63 -20.92
CA TYR A 30 -5.69 0.74 -19.83
C TYR A 30 -4.17 0.54 -19.75
N SER A 31 -3.55 0.25 -20.89
CA SER A 31 -2.09 0.05 -21.00
C SER A 31 -1.27 1.28 -20.62
N LYS A 32 -1.77 2.49 -20.90
CA LYS A 32 -1.09 3.75 -20.55
C LYS A 32 -1.14 4.09 -19.06
N ASP A 33 -2.18 3.65 -18.36
CA ASP A 33 -2.33 3.87 -16.92
C ASP A 33 -1.70 2.71 -16.10
N GLU A 34 -1.65 1.49 -16.67
CA GLU A 34 -0.87 0.38 -16.11
C GLU A 34 0.64 0.67 -16.08
N GLY A 35 1.19 1.24 -17.16
CA GLY A 35 2.62 1.62 -17.22
C GLY A 35 3.01 2.69 -16.20
N LYS A 36 2.11 3.62 -15.86
CA LYS A 36 2.35 4.62 -14.81
C LYS A 36 2.30 4.02 -13.42
N SER A 37 1.38 3.08 -13.20
CA SER A 37 1.24 2.37 -11.92
C SER A 37 2.49 1.54 -11.61
N THR A 38 3.06 0.86 -12.61
CA THR A 38 4.30 0.09 -12.46
C THR A 38 5.52 0.95 -12.18
N GLN A 39 5.60 2.14 -12.79
CA GLN A 39 6.67 3.10 -12.48
C GLN A 39 6.62 3.55 -11.01
N VAL A 40 5.43 3.88 -10.48
CA VAL A 40 5.29 4.33 -9.08
C VAL A 40 5.72 3.25 -8.08
N VAL A 41 5.37 1.98 -8.34
CA VAL A 41 5.83 0.87 -7.49
C VAL A 41 7.35 0.72 -7.54
N THR A 42 7.94 0.88 -8.71
CA THR A 42 9.41 0.85 -8.89
C THR A 42 10.07 1.98 -8.10
N ASP A 43 9.53 3.19 -8.21
CA ASP A 43 10.04 4.36 -7.49
C ASP A 43 9.92 4.18 -5.97
N ILE A 44 8.83 3.60 -5.46
CA ILE A 44 8.67 3.28 -4.03
C ILE A 44 9.76 2.32 -3.55
N VAL A 45 10.07 1.28 -4.33
CA VAL A 45 11.12 0.31 -3.96
C VAL A 45 12.50 0.96 -3.98
N GLU A 46 12.81 1.77 -4.99
CA GLU A 46 14.10 2.49 -5.06
C GLU A 46 14.24 3.50 -3.93
N MET A 47 13.16 4.21 -3.58
CA MET A 47 13.15 5.11 -2.43
C MET A 47 13.39 4.35 -1.12
N GLU A 48 12.77 3.19 -0.91
CA GLU A 48 12.99 2.41 0.33
C GLU A 48 14.43 1.91 0.43
N LYS A 49 15.06 1.49 -0.69
CA LYS A 49 16.48 1.06 -0.72
C LYS A 49 17.45 2.16 -0.28
N LEU A 50 17.11 3.44 -0.54
CA LEU A 50 17.92 4.58 -0.13
C LEU A 50 17.70 4.97 1.34
N THR A 51 16.72 4.36 2.01
CA THR A 51 16.33 4.73 3.37
C THR A 51 16.88 3.77 4.41
N ASP A 52 17.82 4.24 5.22
CA ASP A 52 18.29 3.58 6.44
C ASP A 52 17.36 3.85 7.63
N TYR A 53 16.05 3.67 7.44
CA TYR A 53 15.07 4.08 8.45
C TYR A 53 15.04 3.11 9.64
N THR A 54 15.86 3.40 10.65
CA THR A 54 15.92 2.66 11.92
C THR A 54 15.29 3.42 13.10
N CYS A 55 14.76 4.63 12.87
CA CYS A 55 14.22 5.51 13.92
C CYS A 55 12.77 5.19 14.30
N ASP A 56 12.23 4.06 13.85
CA ASP A 56 10.88 3.66 14.17
C ASP A 56 10.80 3.06 15.59
N PRO A 57 9.87 3.49 16.46
CA PRO A 57 9.73 2.91 17.80
C PRO A 57 9.31 1.43 17.75
N GLU A 58 8.57 1.00 16.73
CA GLU A 58 8.19 -0.40 16.49
C GLU A 58 9.43 -1.23 16.12
N TYR A 59 10.36 -0.67 15.32
CA TYR A 59 11.67 -1.29 15.04
C TYR A 59 12.40 -1.63 16.33
N MET A 60 12.59 -0.62 17.18
CA MET A 60 13.37 -0.74 18.41
C MET A 60 12.74 -1.75 19.37
N MET A 61 11.41 -1.79 19.44
CA MET A 61 10.67 -2.75 20.25
C MET A 61 10.86 -4.19 19.73
N VAL A 62 10.70 -4.41 18.42
CA VAL A 62 10.87 -5.74 17.82
C VAL A 62 12.31 -6.20 17.96
N TRP A 63 13.29 -5.34 17.63
CA TRP A 63 14.71 -5.68 17.76
C TRP A 63 15.08 -6.00 19.21
N ARG A 64 14.63 -5.20 20.18
CA ARG A 64 14.86 -5.48 21.61
C ARG A 64 14.33 -6.85 22.02
N LYS A 65 13.10 -7.17 21.63
CA LYS A 65 12.49 -8.47 21.93
C LYS A 65 13.29 -9.62 21.31
N LEU A 66 13.74 -9.46 20.07
CA LEU A 66 14.58 -10.46 19.41
C LEU A 66 15.93 -10.66 20.12
N MET A 67 16.51 -9.59 20.66
CA MET A 67 17.77 -9.62 21.41
C MET A 67 17.67 -10.33 22.77
N GLU A 68 16.48 -10.52 23.34
CA GLU A 68 16.30 -11.29 24.59
C GLU A 68 16.77 -12.75 24.45
N ASN A 69 16.72 -13.28 23.22
CA ASN A 69 17.20 -14.63 22.91
C ASN A 69 18.73 -14.75 22.82
N GLN A 70 19.48 -13.64 22.92
CA GLN A 70 20.95 -13.64 22.75
C GLN A 70 21.66 -14.54 23.76
N ASN A 71 21.20 -14.55 25.02
CA ASN A 71 21.80 -15.37 26.07
C ASN A 71 21.63 -16.87 25.78
N ALA A 72 20.41 -17.29 25.42
CA ALA A 72 20.13 -18.67 25.04
C ALA A 72 20.94 -19.11 23.81
N PHE A 73 21.06 -18.23 22.80
CA PHE A 73 21.93 -18.49 21.65
C PHE A 73 23.39 -18.68 22.06
N ASN A 74 23.91 -17.83 22.95
CA ASN A 74 25.29 -17.92 23.39
C ASN A 74 25.58 -19.19 24.18
N GLU A 75 24.67 -19.62 25.05
CA GLU A 75 24.77 -20.88 25.80
C GLU A 75 24.82 -22.10 24.89
N VAL A 76 23.92 -22.18 23.90
CA VAL A 76 23.88 -23.31 22.97
C VAL A 76 25.18 -23.45 22.19
N MET A 77 25.74 -22.32 21.80
CA MET A 77 26.89 -22.28 20.93
C MET A 77 28.23 -22.38 21.68
N ASN A 78 28.25 -22.16 23.00
CA ASN A 78 29.43 -22.38 23.84
C ASN A 78 29.60 -23.86 24.27
N ASN A 79 28.54 -24.66 24.18
CA ASN A 79 28.56 -26.07 24.54
C ASN A 79 28.38 -26.96 23.30
N ASN A 80 29.46 -27.62 22.88
CA ASN A 80 29.46 -28.49 21.70
C ASN A 80 28.57 -29.74 21.82
N TYR A 81 28.12 -30.10 23.02
CA TYR A 81 27.21 -31.24 23.24
C TYR A 81 25.73 -30.87 23.04
N ASN A 82 25.41 -29.59 22.92
CA ASN A 82 24.03 -29.16 22.70
C ASN A 82 23.56 -29.53 21.29
N PRO A 83 22.24 -29.73 21.09
CA PRO A 83 21.68 -29.90 19.77
C PRO A 83 21.97 -28.68 18.89
N SER A 84 22.08 -28.90 17.58
CA SER A 84 22.29 -27.82 16.61
C SER A 84 21.05 -26.96 16.44
N ASN A 85 19.88 -27.48 16.79
CA ASN A 85 18.61 -26.77 16.70
C ASN A 85 18.31 -26.00 17.97
N ILE A 86 17.90 -24.74 17.81
CA ILE A 86 17.40 -23.89 18.89
C ILE A 86 15.97 -23.45 18.60
N LEU A 87 15.13 -23.48 19.63
CA LEU A 87 13.82 -22.86 19.57
C LEU A 87 13.97 -21.38 19.91
N MET A 88 13.74 -20.51 18.93
CA MET A 88 13.85 -19.07 19.09
C MET A 88 12.49 -18.40 18.93
N GLU A 89 12.07 -17.62 19.93
CA GLU A 89 10.79 -16.92 19.88
C GLU A 89 10.75 -15.98 18.67
N GLY A 90 9.73 -16.12 17.81
CA GLY A 90 9.56 -15.34 16.59
C GLY A 90 10.12 -15.99 15.31
N PHE A 91 10.93 -17.04 15.41
CA PHE A 91 11.49 -17.76 14.27
C PHE A 91 11.17 -19.26 14.25
N GLY A 92 10.88 -19.87 15.41
CA GLY A 92 10.67 -21.30 15.54
C GLY A 92 11.98 -22.05 15.74
N GLU A 93 12.05 -23.30 15.28
CA GLU A 93 13.25 -24.13 15.38
C GLU A 93 14.24 -23.78 14.26
N ILE A 94 15.46 -23.39 14.63
CA ILE A 94 16.53 -22.99 13.69
C ILE A 94 17.78 -23.83 13.94
N ASP A 95 18.37 -24.35 12.87
CA ASP A 95 19.70 -24.96 12.92
C ASP A 95 20.81 -23.89 12.96
N VAL A 96 21.54 -23.83 14.07
CA VAL A 96 22.69 -22.93 14.29
C VAL A 96 24.02 -23.69 14.36
N GLY A 97 24.03 -25.00 14.13
CA GLY A 97 25.24 -25.83 14.21
C GLY A 97 26.35 -25.36 13.28
N HIS A 98 25.98 -24.84 12.11
CA HIS A 98 26.89 -24.30 11.09
C HIS A 98 27.71 -23.07 11.55
N LEU A 99 27.29 -22.37 12.61
CA LEU A 99 27.97 -21.19 13.14
C LEU A 99 29.04 -21.54 14.20
N ARG A 100 29.05 -22.77 14.74
CA ARG A 100 29.99 -23.19 15.80
C ARG A 100 31.46 -23.09 15.41
N PRO A 101 31.88 -23.43 14.17
CA PRO A 101 33.28 -23.30 13.76
C PRO A 101 33.78 -21.85 13.73
N TYR A 102 32.88 -20.86 13.82
CA TYR A 102 33.18 -19.46 13.59
C TYR A 102 32.87 -18.59 14.82
N PRO A 103 33.64 -18.73 15.92
CA PRO A 103 33.36 -18.05 17.19
C PRO A 103 33.45 -16.52 17.12
N ASN A 104 34.25 -16.00 16.19
CA ASN A 104 34.50 -14.56 16.06
C ASN A 104 33.34 -13.81 15.37
N VAL A 105 32.59 -14.48 14.50
CA VAL A 105 31.55 -13.84 13.66
C VAL A 105 30.13 -14.22 14.05
N ARG A 106 29.93 -15.26 14.88
CA ARG A 106 28.59 -15.72 15.28
C ARG A 106 27.76 -14.66 16.03
N ALA A 107 28.38 -13.83 16.87
CA ALA A 107 27.68 -12.77 17.59
C ALA A 107 27.23 -11.64 16.64
N GLU A 108 28.10 -11.28 15.68
CA GLU A 108 27.80 -10.29 14.65
C GLU A 108 26.72 -10.81 13.68
N ALA A 109 26.83 -12.06 13.23
CA ALA A 109 25.83 -12.70 12.38
C ALA A 109 24.46 -12.77 13.07
N PHE A 110 24.43 -13.01 14.38
CA PHE A 110 23.21 -12.97 15.17
C PHE A 110 22.60 -11.56 15.20
N ASP A 111 23.38 -10.53 15.56
CA ASP A 111 22.90 -9.14 15.57
C ASP A 111 22.35 -8.72 14.19
N MET A 112 23.10 -9.00 13.12
CA MET A 112 22.66 -8.72 11.74
C MET A 112 21.34 -9.43 11.43
N LYS A 113 21.19 -10.70 11.80
CA LYS A 113 19.95 -11.46 11.58
C LYS A 113 18.77 -10.83 12.30
N MET A 114 18.95 -10.39 13.55
CA MET A 114 17.89 -9.74 14.33
C MET A 114 17.50 -8.38 13.73
N ARG A 115 18.49 -7.57 13.34
CA ARG A 115 18.27 -6.25 12.73
C ARG A 115 17.56 -6.34 11.39
N ILE A 116 17.98 -7.25 10.51
CA ILE A 116 17.31 -7.48 9.22
C ILE A 116 15.86 -7.93 9.43
N THR A 117 15.63 -8.82 10.39
CA THR A 117 14.27 -9.32 10.67
C THR A 117 13.36 -8.22 11.21
N ALA A 118 13.86 -7.38 12.12
CA ALA A 118 13.12 -6.24 12.63
C ALA A 118 12.83 -5.20 11.53
N TYR A 119 13.82 -4.92 10.67
CA TYR A 119 13.69 -3.99 9.55
C TYR A 119 12.66 -4.47 8.52
N TRP A 120 12.68 -5.78 8.19
CA TRP A 120 11.79 -6.36 7.19
C TRP A 120 10.30 -6.16 7.52
N LYS A 121 9.93 -6.20 8.81
CA LYS A 121 8.54 -5.91 9.23
C LYS A 121 8.09 -4.50 8.85
N ILE A 122 8.97 -3.51 8.97
CA ILE A 122 8.64 -2.11 8.69
C ILE A 122 8.58 -1.86 7.19
N VAL A 123 9.55 -2.40 6.44
CA VAL A 123 9.56 -2.34 4.99
C VAL A 123 8.27 -2.90 4.41
N LEU A 124 7.83 -4.06 4.88
CA LEU A 124 6.57 -4.66 4.43
C LEU A 124 5.35 -3.80 4.73
N LYS A 125 5.27 -3.25 5.95
CA LYS A 125 4.15 -2.38 6.36
C LYS A 125 4.06 -1.14 5.46
N ARG A 126 5.19 -0.48 5.22
CA ARG A 126 5.28 0.69 4.34
C ARG A 126 4.91 0.38 2.91
N LEU A 127 5.41 -0.74 2.38
CA LEU A 127 5.09 -1.14 1.02
C LEU A 127 3.57 -1.35 0.87
N VAL A 128 2.93 -2.01 1.84
CA VAL A 128 1.49 -2.21 1.87
C VAL A 128 0.74 -0.87 1.95
N ASP A 129 1.16 0.03 2.84
CA ASP A 129 0.53 1.34 3.00
C ASP A 129 0.66 2.21 1.74
N CYS A 130 1.86 2.24 1.14
CA CYS A 130 2.11 2.97 -0.11
C CYS A 130 1.27 2.43 -1.27
N MET A 131 1.15 1.10 -1.41
CA MET A 131 0.30 0.49 -2.43
C MET A 131 -1.19 0.80 -2.18
N ALA A 132 -1.65 0.72 -0.94
CA ALA A 132 -3.04 1.03 -0.59
C ALA A 132 -3.39 2.49 -0.90
N LEU A 133 -2.50 3.43 -0.54
CA LEU A 133 -2.64 4.85 -0.85
C LEU A 133 -2.63 5.12 -2.35
N HIS A 134 -1.73 4.49 -3.10
CA HIS A 134 -1.63 4.64 -4.54
C HIS A 134 -2.89 4.12 -5.27
N LEU A 135 -3.40 2.96 -4.87
CA LEU A 135 -4.65 2.40 -5.40
C LEU A 135 -5.85 3.29 -5.07
N LEU A 136 -5.97 3.74 -3.82
CA LEU A 136 -7.06 4.62 -3.39
C LEU A 136 -7.04 5.94 -4.18
N PHE A 137 -5.88 6.57 -4.33
CA PHE A 137 -5.71 7.79 -5.10
C PHE A 137 -6.07 7.58 -6.58
N SER A 138 -5.61 6.47 -7.17
CA SER A 138 -5.91 6.13 -8.57
C SER A 138 -7.41 5.98 -8.81
N ILE A 139 -8.13 5.30 -7.91
CA ILE A 139 -9.60 5.15 -7.98
C ILE A 139 -10.28 6.52 -7.88
N GLN A 140 -9.89 7.36 -6.92
CA GLN A 140 -10.47 8.70 -6.76
C GLN A 140 -10.26 9.57 -8.00
N MET A 141 -9.06 9.54 -8.59
CA MET A 141 -8.75 10.26 -9.82
C MET A 141 -9.56 9.77 -11.02
N LEU A 142 -9.75 8.45 -11.15
CA LEU A 142 -10.58 7.86 -12.20
C LEU A 142 -12.05 8.29 -12.03
N VAL A 143 -12.60 8.21 -10.82
CA VAL A 143 -13.98 8.62 -10.52
C VAL A 143 -14.18 10.10 -10.80
N ASN A 144 -13.26 10.97 -10.35
CA ASN A 144 -13.34 12.41 -10.65
C ASN A 144 -13.33 12.68 -12.16
N LYS A 145 -12.42 12.06 -12.92
CA LYS A 145 -12.36 12.22 -14.38
C LYS A 145 -13.60 11.69 -15.09
N ASP A 146 -14.24 10.63 -14.57
CA ASP A 146 -15.49 10.10 -15.13
C ASP A 146 -16.68 11.02 -14.82
N MET A 147 -16.72 11.58 -13.61
CA MET A 147 -17.72 12.57 -13.20
C MET A 147 -17.61 13.87 -14.01
N GLU A 148 -16.40 14.41 -14.19
CA GLU A 148 -16.12 15.58 -15.03
C GLU A 148 -16.55 15.35 -16.48
N ARG A 149 -16.28 14.17 -17.05
CA ARG A 149 -16.72 13.80 -18.40
C ARG A 149 -18.24 13.67 -18.52
N ARG A 150 -18.92 13.08 -17.52
CA ARG A 150 -20.37 12.86 -17.57
C ARG A 150 -21.18 14.12 -17.34
N LEU A 151 -20.71 15.01 -16.47
CA LEU A 151 -21.45 16.21 -16.07
C LEU A 151 -21.11 17.43 -16.93
N GLY A 152 -20.07 17.38 -17.77
CA GLY A 152 -19.67 18.49 -18.65
C GLY A 152 -19.34 19.79 -17.91
N MET A 153 -19.26 19.75 -16.58
CA MET A 153 -19.01 20.90 -15.74
C MET A 153 -17.51 21.11 -15.61
N ARG A 154 -16.98 22.00 -16.46
CA ARG A 154 -15.84 22.81 -16.05
C ARG A 154 -16.28 23.57 -14.80
N SER A 155 -15.65 23.29 -13.66
CA SER A 155 -15.72 24.08 -12.43
C SER A 155 -16.98 23.97 -11.54
N TRP A 156 -17.22 22.83 -10.88
CA TRP A 156 -17.95 22.79 -9.59
C TRP A 156 -17.51 21.65 -8.64
N VAL A 157 -16.38 20.97 -8.89
CA VAL A 157 -15.95 19.83 -8.05
C VAL A 157 -15.13 20.26 -6.84
N VAL A 158 -14.45 21.42 -6.89
CA VAL A 158 -13.63 21.90 -5.77
C VAL A 158 -14.50 22.23 -4.55
N GLU A 159 -15.69 22.82 -4.75
CA GLU A 159 -16.60 23.14 -3.64
C GLU A 159 -17.15 21.90 -2.95
N VAL A 160 -17.56 20.86 -3.67
CA VAL A 160 -18.16 19.66 -3.04
C VAL A 160 -17.11 18.85 -2.27
N VAL A 161 -15.88 18.75 -2.78
CA VAL A 161 -14.79 18.03 -2.08
C VAL A 161 -14.28 18.84 -0.87
N VAL A 162 -14.15 20.16 -1.00
CA VAL A 162 -13.81 21.04 0.14
C VAL A 162 -14.91 21.01 1.20
N LEU A 163 -16.19 21.03 0.82
CA LEU A 163 -17.32 20.93 1.75
C LEU A 163 -17.40 19.55 2.42
N SER A 164 -17.06 18.46 1.72
CA SER A 164 -16.99 17.12 2.34
C SER A 164 -15.82 16.97 3.33
N ARG A 165 -14.66 17.59 3.07
CA ARG A 165 -13.56 17.65 4.06
C ARG A 165 -13.91 18.56 5.25
N CYS A 166 -14.58 19.69 4.99
CA CYS A 166 -15.02 20.61 6.04
C CYS A 166 -16.07 19.96 6.96
N TRP A 167 -17.02 19.18 6.42
CA TRP A 167 -17.99 18.43 7.23
C TRP A 167 -17.32 17.36 8.09
N LYS A 168 -16.41 16.54 7.54
CA LYS A 168 -15.72 15.50 8.34
C LYS A 168 -14.92 16.08 9.50
N ASN A 169 -14.25 17.21 9.30
CA ASN A 169 -13.55 17.92 10.38
C ASN A 169 -14.53 18.53 11.41
N HIS A 170 -15.66 19.08 10.97
CA HIS A 170 -16.68 19.64 11.86
C HIS A 170 -17.40 18.56 12.69
N HIS A 171 -17.60 17.36 12.15
CA HIS A 171 -18.18 16.23 12.88
C HIS A 171 -17.21 15.68 13.94
N GLN A 172 -15.91 15.63 13.64
CA GLN A 172 -14.88 15.22 14.61
C GLN A 172 -14.74 16.22 15.77
N LEU A 173 -14.83 17.53 15.48
CA LEU A 173 -14.82 18.60 16.49
C LEU A 173 -16.08 18.59 17.37
N LEU A 174 -17.25 18.28 16.82
CA LEU A 174 -18.50 18.16 17.58
C LEU A 174 -18.55 16.92 18.49
N VAL A 175 -17.83 15.85 18.15
CA VAL A 175 -17.70 14.65 19.00
C VAL A 175 -16.71 14.89 20.14
N SER A 176 -15.63 15.65 19.91
CA SER A 176 -14.63 15.96 20.95
C SER A 176 -15.05 17.05 21.94
N ALA A 177 -16.09 17.84 21.65
CA ALA A 177 -16.62 18.90 22.53
C ALA A 177 -17.78 18.42 23.43
N ARG A 178 -18.01 17.09 23.49
CA ARG A 178 -19.08 16.45 24.26
C ARG A 178 -18.58 15.59 25.42
N ASP A 179 -17.26 15.56 25.62
CA ASP A 179 -16.55 15.06 26.81
C ASP A 179 -15.96 16.26 27.57
#